data_AF-A0A2N7DA26-F1
#
_entry.id   AF-A0A2N7DA26-F1
#
_cell.length_a   1.000
_cell.length_b   1.000
_cell.length_c   1.000
_cell.angle_alpha   90.00
_cell.angle_beta   90.00
_cell.angle_gamma   90.00
#
_symmetry.space_group_name_H-M   'P 1'
#
loop_
_entity.id
_entity.type
_entity.pdbx_description
1 polymer ?
#
loop_
_entity_poly.entity_id
_entity_poly.type
_entity_poly.pdbx_seq_one_letter_code
_entity_poly.pdbx_strand_id
1 'polypeptide(L)'
;MISIVTESPSAIERLKPAFRACPNDFDVMKHEIKGGRVSVYELSGDDYRLTVAGEVMGNAYFIWAVSGNGAVDATRELAEYVKRSGLSAISTRTYFPLVARLLKRLGDVKISQHGDHEFLRWEV
;
A
#
# COMPACT_ATOMS: atom_id res chain seq x y z
N MET A 1 12.64 6.03 6.79
CA MET A 1 13.52 4.92 6.37
C MET A 1 12.66 3.81 5.79
N ILE A 2 13.06 3.22 4.64
CA ILE A 2 12.38 2.06 4.05
C ILE A 2 13.31 0.83 4.06
N SER A 3 12.80 -0.31 4.50
CA SER A 3 13.52 -1.59 4.48
C SER A 3 12.67 -2.69 3.85
N ILE A 4 13.32 -3.62 3.15
CA ILE A 4 12.66 -4.79 2.55
C ILE A 4 12.51 -5.84 3.65
N VAL A 5 11.28 -6.31 3.84
CA VAL A 5 10.91 -7.34 4.83
C VAL A 5 10.07 -8.46 4.21
N THR A 6 10.13 -8.63 2.88
CA THR A 6 9.37 -9.64 2.11
C THR A 6 9.50 -11.06 2.66
N GLU A 7 10.68 -11.42 3.16
CA GLU A 7 10.94 -12.78 3.67
C GLU A 7 10.50 -12.97 5.14
N SER A 8 9.95 -11.94 5.79
CA SER A 8 9.52 -12.01 7.19
C SER A 8 8.05 -12.43 7.32
N PRO A 9 7.74 -13.64 7.82
CA PRO A 9 6.36 -14.08 7.99
C PRO A 9 5.57 -13.19 8.97
N SER A 10 6.24 -12.68 10.00
CA SER A 10 5.62 -11.77 10.97
C SER A 10 5.29 -10.41 10.36
N ALA A 11 6.07 -9.93 9.38
CA ALA A 11 5.72 -8.73 8.63
C ALA A 11 4.48 -8.96 7.74
N ILE A 12 4.40 -10.10 7.06
CA ILE A 12 3.25 -10.48 6.23
C ILE A 12 1.97 -10.58 7.08
N GLU A 13 2.03 -11.26 8.22
CA GLU A 13 0.86 -11.41 9.10
C GLU A 13 0.36 -10.09 9.69
N ARG A 14 1.24 -9.09 9.89
CA ARG A 14 0.83 -7.73 10.28
C ARG A 14 -0.13 -7.08 9.29
N LEU A 15 -0.13 -7.48 8.02
CA LEU A 15 -0.99 -6.92 6.98
C LEU A 15 -2.40 -7.52 6.97
N LYS A 16 -2.63 -8.67 7.63
CA LYS A 16 -3.92 -9.36 7.65
C LYS A 16 -5.13 -8.47 8.01
N PRO A 17 -5.05 -7.51 8.95
CA PRO A 17 -6.17 -6.62 9.26
C PRO A 17 -6.62 -5.71 8.11
N ALA A 18 -5.76 -5.45 7.12
CA ALA A 18 -6.11 -4.69 5.91
C ALA A 18 -7.11 -5.45 5.02
N PHE A 19 -7.14 -6.77 5.13
CA PHE A 19 -8.00 -7.66 4.34
C PHE A 19 -9.29 -8.07 5.07
N ARG A 20 -9.63 -7.44 6.20
CA ARG A 20 -10.81 -7.83 6.99
C ARG A 20 -12.15 -7.75 6.22
N ALA A 21 -12.23 -6.94 5.17
CA ALA A 21 -13.39 -6.84 4.28
C ALA A 21 -13.29 -7.75 3.04
N CYS A 22 -12.09 -8.26 2.73
CA CYS A 22 -11.82 -9.17 1.62
C CYS A 22 -10.83 -10.28 2.04
N PRO A 23 -11.18 -11.18 2.98
CA PRO A 23 -10.21 -12.09 3.59
C PRO A 23 -9.46 -13.00 2.59
N ASN A 24 -10.13 -13.38 1.51
CA ASN A 24 -9.55 -14.21 0.45
C ASN A 24 -8.38 -13.51 -0.28
N ASP A 25 -8.41 -12.18 -0.38
CA ASP A 25 -7.36 -11.40 -1.05
C ASP A 25 -6.04 -11.45 -0.26
N PHE A 26 -6.07 -11.76 1.04
CA PHE A 26 -4.86 -11.98 1.83
C PHE A 26 -4.09 -13.22 1.35
N ASP A 27 -4.80 -14.31 1.03
CA ASP A 27 -4.19 -15.53 0.50
C ASP A 27 -3.65 -15.31 -0.91
N VAL A 28 -4.36 -14.51 -1.73
CA VAL A 28 -3.87 -14.07 -3.04
C VAL A 28 -2.56 -13.29 -2.85
N MET A 29 -2.53 -12.26 -2.00
CA MET A 29 -1.31 -11.48 -1.76
C MET A 29 -0.13 -12.37 -1.32
N LYS A 30 -0.34 -13.34 -0.43
CA LYS A 30 0.71 -14.30 -0.03
C LYS A 30 1.22 -15.14 -1.20
N HIS A 31 0.32 -15.58 -2.08
CA HIS A 31 0.70 -16.29 -3.30
C HIS A 31 1.56 -15.41 -4.21
N GLU A 32 1.17 -14.15 -4.39
CA GLU A 32 1.89 -13.16 -5.20
C GLU A 32 3.26 -12.77 -4.62
N ILE A 33 3.38 -12.74 -3.28
CA ILE A 33 4.67 -12.58 -2.58
C ILE A 33 5.59 -13.76 -2.89
N LYS A 34 5.09 -15.00 -2.77
CA LYS A 34 5.86 -16.21 -3.10
C LYS A 34 6.26 -16.25 -4.58
N GLY A 35 5.42 -15.70 -5.46
CA GLY A 35 5.68 -15.55 -6.88
C GLY A 35 6.67 -14.43 -7.24
N GLY A 36 7.14 -13.65 -6.26
CA GLY A 36 8.07 -12.54 -6.45
C GLY A 36 7.46 -11.30 -7.11
N ARG A 37 6.13 -11.24 -7.28
CA ARG A 37 5.43 -10.09 -7.87
C ARG A 37 5.14 -9.01 -6.83
N VAL A 38 4.84 -9.41 -5.61
CA VAL A 38 4.60 -8.50 -4.48
C VAL A 38 5.80 -8.52 -3.55
N SER A 39 6.27 -7.33 -3.16
CA SER A 39 7.29 -7.15 -2.13
C SER A 39 6.68 -6.49 -0.90
N VAL A 40 7.24 -6.80 0.28
CA VAL A 40 6.81 -6.21 1.56
C VAL A 40 7.91 -5.33 2.11
N TYR A 41 7.52 -4.14 2.53
CA TYR A 41 8.41 -3.10 3.04
C TYR A 41 7.96 -2.68 4.43
N GLU A 42 8.93 -2.32 5.28
CA GLU A 42 8.69 -1.59 6.51
C GLU A 42 9.17 -0.15 6.32
N LEU A 43 8.27 0.80 6.53
CA LEU A 43 8.54 2.23 6.53
C LEU A 43 8.52 2.70 7.98
N SER A 44 9.59 3.35 8.43
CA SER A 44 9.68 3.90 9.78
C SER A 44 10.29 5.31 9.79
N GLY A 45 9.71 6.17 10.60
CA GLY A 45 10.20 7.50 10.95
C GLY A 45 9.83 7.83 12.40
N ASP A 46 10.07 9.06 12.83
CA ASP A 46 9.88 9.46 14.23
C ASP A 46 8.43 9.26 14.70
N ASP A 47 7.45 9.59 13.84
CA ASP A 47 6.01 9.57 14.17
C ASP A 47 5.22 8.50 13.41
N TYR A 48 5.88 7.62 12.65
CA TYR A 48 5.19 6.61 11.84
C TYR A 48 5.93 5.28 11.76
N ARG A 49 5.14 4.20 11.66
CA ARG A 49 5.63 2.86 11.37
C ARG A 49 4.57 2.08 10.62
N LEU A 50 4.88 1.71 9.38
CA LEU A 50 3.99 0.98 8.50
C LEU A 50 4.65 -0.23 7.89
N THR A 51 3.90 -1.32 7.82
CA THR A 51 4.15 -2.39 6.86
C THR A 51 3.33 -2.12 5.61
N VAL A 52 3.96 -2.19 4.44
CA VAL A 52 3.32 -2.00 3.13
C VAL A 52 3.63 -3.20 2.25
N ALA A 53 2.62 -3.80 1.63
CA ALA A 53 2.81 -4.74 0.52
C ALA A 53 2.43 -4.06 -0.78
N GLY A 54 3.29 -4.17 -1.79
CA GLY A 54 3.02 -3.59 -3.09
C GLY A 54 3.80 -4.22 -4.23
N GLU A 55 3.38 -3.86 -5.43
CA GLU A 55 3.82 -4.42 -6.71
C GLU A 55 3.98 -3.28 -7.72
N VAL A 56 4.92 -3.43 -8.65
CA VAL A 56 5.04 -2.53 -9.79
C VAL A 56 4.11 -3.01 -10.90
N MET A 57 3.11 -2.19 -11.25
CA MET A 57 2.16 -2.46 -12.33
C MET A 57 2.31 -1.41 -13.43
N GLY A 58 3.03 -1.77 -14.49
CA GLY A 58 3.34 -0.84 -15.59
C GLY A 58 4.17 0.33 -15.07
N ASN A 59 3.62 1.55 -15.14
CA ASN A 59 4.29 2.78 -14.69
C ASN A 59 3.80 3.29 -13.32
N ALA A 60 3.19 2.42 -12.51
CA ALA A 60 2.66 2.78 -11.20
C ALA A 60 3.02 1.72 -10.14
N TYR A 61 3.10 2.17 -8.90
CA TYR A 61 3.21 1.28 -7.74
C TYR A 61 1.81 0.99 -7.19
N PHE A 62 1.39 -0.26 -7.19
CA PHE A 62 0.12 -0.70 -6.63
C PHE A 62 0.31 -1.20 -5.21
N ILE A 63 -0.39 -0.60 -4.24
CA ILE A 63 -0.38 -1.00 -2.85
C ILE A 63 -1.52 -1.98 -2.61
N TRP A 64 -1.15 -3.22 -2.28
CA TRP A 64 -2.05 -4.29 -1.88
C TRP A 64 -2.58 -4.09 -0.47
N ALA A 65 -1.70 -3.72 0.47
CA ALA A 65 -2.07 -3.55 1.86
C ALA A 65 -1.13 -2.61 2.61
N VAL A 66 -1.68 -1.95 3.63
CA VAL A 66 -0.94 -1.13 4.60
C VAL A 66 -1.45 -1.47 6.00
N SER A 67 -0.53 -1.58 6.96
CA SER A 67 -0.85 -1.77 8.37
C SER A 67 0.14 -1.05 9.28
N GLY A 68 -0.37 -0.43 10.34
CA GLY A 68 0.40 0.36 11.29
C GLY A 68 -0.13 1.79 11.44
N ASN A 69 0.75 2.72 11.84
CA ASN A 69 0.40 4.10 12.17
C ASN A 69 1.13 5.11 11.28
N GLY A 70 0.56 6.31 11.15
CA GLY A 70 1.15 7.40 10.37
C GLY A 70 1.03 7.23 8.86
N ALA A 71 -0.10 6.69 8.40
CA ALA A 71 -0.38 6.40 6.99
C ALA A 71 -0.06 7.55 6.03
N VAL A 72 -0.41 8.79 6.38
CA VAL A 72 -0.23 9.95 5.49
C VAL A 72 1.25 10.26 5.29
N ASP A 73 2.03 10.37 6.37
CA ASP A 73 3.43 10.78 6.29
C ASP A 73 4.30 9.69 5.67
N ALA A 74 4.07 8.43 6.03
CA ALA A 74 4.73 7.31 5.39
C ALA A 74 4.36 7.20 3.89
N THR A 75 3.13 7.52 3.49
CA THR A 75 2.75 7.52 2.07
C THR A 75 3.43 8.64 1.30
N ARG A 76 3.68 9.80 1.92
CA ARG A 76 4.50 10.87 1.33
C ARG A 76 5.95 10.42 1.14
N GLU A 77 6.54 9.77 2.13
CA GLU A 77 7.88 9.21 1.98
C GLU A 77 7.92 8.15 0.87
N LEU A 78 6.95 7.23 0.85
CA LEU A 78 6.82 6.24 -0.21
C LEU A 78 6.73 6.88 -1.59
N ALA A 79 5.99 7.98 -1.74
CA ALA A 79 5.87 8.72 -3.00
C ALA A 79 7.24 9.20 -3.52
N GLU A 80 8.13 9.68 -2.64
CA GLU A 80 9.48 10.05 -3.05
C GLU A 80 10.29 8.86 -3.58
N TYR A 81 10.17 7.69 -2.94
CA TYR A 81 10.84 6.48 -3.43
C TYR A 81 10.28 6.02 -4.77
N VAL A 82 8.96 5.97 -4.91
CA VAL A 82 8.28 5.58 -6.15
C VAL A 82 8.70 6.49 -7.31
N LYS A 83 8.76 7.81 -7.07
CA LYS A 83 9.26 8.79 -8.04
C LYS A 83 10.73 8.55 -8.43
N ARG A 84 11.61 8.32 -7.44
CA ARG A 84 13.04 8.04 -7.68
C ARG A 84 13.26 6.72 -8.43
N SER A 85 12.35 5.77 -8.30
CA SER A 85 12.35 4.51 -9.06
C SER A 85 11.85 4.67 -10.51
N GLY A 86 11.48 5.88 -10.94
CA GLY A 86 11.04 6.17 -12.30
C GLY A 86 9.54 5.90 -12.54
N LEU A 87 8.77 5.60 -11.49
CA LEU A 87 7.33 5.40 -11.59
C LEU A 87 6.59 6.74 -11.47
N SER A 88 5.44 6.84 -12.14
CA SER A 88 4.65 8.08 -12.22
C SER A 88 3.58 8.23 -11.14
N ALA A 89 3.15 7.13 -10.53
CA ALA A 89 1.99 7.14 -9.65
C ALA A 89 2.00 6.03 -8.61
N ILE A 90 1.17 6.23 -7.60
CA ILE A 90 0.76 5.20 -6.66
C ILE A 90 -0.74 4.95 -6.83
N SER A 91 -1.16 3.70 -6.68
CA SER A 91 -2.56 3.32 -6.66
C SER A 91 -2.85 2.28 -5.59
N THR A 92 -4.10 2.22 -5.15
CA THR A 92 -4.56 1.23 -4.17
C THR A 92 -6.06 1.00 -4.28
N ARG A 93 -6.52 -0.11 -3.70
CA ARG A 93 -7.93 -0.42 -3.52
C ARG A 93 -8.26 -0.41 -2.04
N THR A 94 -9.40 0.16 -1.66
CA THR A 94 -9.87 0.08 -0.28
C THR A 94 -11.37 -0.16 -0.19
N TYR A 95 -11.75 -1.03 0.74
CA TYR A 95 -13.13 -1.26 1.16
C TYR A 95 -13.54 -0.35 2.33
N PHE A 96 -12.64 0.54 2.77
CA PHE A 96 -12.82 1.37 3.96
C PHE A 96 -12.91 2.85 3.59
N PRO A 97 -14.11 3.46 3.62
CA PRO A 97 -14.30 4.87 3.25
C PRO A 97 -13.44 5.83 4.08
N LEU A 98 -13.14 5.49 5.35
CA LEU A 98 -12.26 6.31 6.19
C LEU A 98 -10.81 6.31 5.71
N VAL A 99 -10.33 5.21 5.11
CA VAL A 99 -9.00 5.15 4.50
C VAL A 99 -8.97 6.00 3.24
N ALA A 100 -9.99 5.88 2.38
CA ALA A 100 -10.11 6.74 1.21
C ALA A 100 -10.15 8.23 1.59
N ARG A 101 -10.92 8.58 2.62
CA ARG A 101 -10.96 9.95 3.18
C ARG A 101 -9.62 10.42 3.73
N LEU A 102 -8.85 9.53 4.36
CA LEU A 102 -7.52 9.86 4.87
C LEU A 102 -6.55 10.14 3.73
N LEU A 103 -6.54 9.30 2.70
CA LEU A 103 -5.64 9.43 1.55
C LEU A 103 -5.93 10.69 0.72
N LYS A 104 -7.17 11.20 0.70
CA LYS A 104 -7.47 12.54 0.11
C LYS A 104 -6.60 13.68 0.66
N ARG A 105 -6.01 13.53 1.86
CA ARG A 105 -5.09 14.53 2.43
C ARG A 105 -3.73 14.59 1.71
N LEU A 106 -3.46 13.66 0.80
CA LEU A 106 -2.27 13.65 -0.05
C LEU A 106 -2.36 14.66 -1.20
N GLY A 107 -3.56 15.23 -1.47
CA GLY A 107 -3.77 16.20 -2.56
C GLY A 107 -4.59 15.60 -3.68
N ASP A 108 -4.06 15.65 -4.91
CA ASP A 108 -4.72 15.28 -6.18
C ASP A 108 -4.96 13.76 -6.33
N VAL A 109 -5.65 13.16 -5.37
CA VAL A 109 -6.05 11.76 -5.39
C VAL A 109 -7.33 11.60 -6.20
N LYS A 110 -7.21 10.94 -7.35
CA LYS A 110 -8.35 10.50 -8.17
C LYS A 110 -8.98 9.27 -7.53
N ILE A 111 -10.29 9.28 -7.38
CA ILE A 111 -11.06 8.17 -6.81
C ILE A 111 -12.08 7.71 -7.82
N SER A 112 -12.16 6.40 -8.03
CA SER A 112 -13.18 5.74 -8.83
C SER A 112 -13.88 4.71 -7.96
N GLN A 113 -15.21 4.72 -7.96
CA GLN A 113 -15.99 3.74 -7.22
C GLN A 113 -16.21 2.50 -8.07
N HIS A 114 -15.91 1.33 -7.51
CA HIS A 114 -16.03 0.03 -8.17
C HIS A 114 -16.82 -0.92 -7.28
N GLY A 115 -18.15 -0.88 -7.41
CA GLY A 115 -19.04 -1.72 -6.59
C GLY A 115 -18.88 -1.41 -5.10
N ASP A 116 -18.32 -2.36 -4.36
CA ASP A 116 -18.13 -2.34 -2.91
C ASP A 116 -16.81 -1.75 -2.43
N HIS A 117 -15.95 -1.31 -3.35
CA HIS A 117 -14.65 -0.71 -3.02
C HIS A 117 -14.37 0.56 -3.83
N GLU A 118 -13.42 1.34 -3.32
CA GLU A 118 -12.88 2.52 -3.98
C GLU A 118 -11.49 2.20 -4.53
N PHE A 119 -11.23 2.60 -5.77
CA PHE A 119 -9.91 2.64 -6.36
C PHE A 119 -9.37 4.06 -6.25
N LEU A 120 -8.17 4.20 -5.69
CA LEU A 120 -7.51 5.48 -5.51
C LEU A 120 -6.21 5.49 -6.30
N ARG A 121 -5.93 6.61 -6.96
CA ARG A 121 -4.68 6.85 -7.68
C ARG A 121 -4.23 8.30 -7.51
N TRP A 122 -2.94 8.52 -7.28
CA TRP A 122 -2.32 9.83 -7.28
C TRP A 122 -0.94 9.77 -7.93
N GLU A 123 -0.57 10.87 -8.57
CA GLU A 123 0.74 11.01 -9.24
C GLU A 123 1.81 11.42 -8.21
N VAL A 124 3.08 11.10 -8.46
CA VAL A 124 4.22 11.34 -7.53
C VAL A 124 5.36 12.16 -8.13
#